data_AF-A0A2K5H8F9-F1
#
_entry.id   AF-A0A2K5H8F9-F1
#
_cell.length_a   1.000
_cell.length_b   1.000
_cell.length_c   1.000
_cell.angle_alpha   90.00
_cell.angle_beta   90.00
_cell.angle_gamma   90.00
#
_symmetry.space_group_name_H-M   'P 1'
#
loop_
_entity.id
_entity.type
_entity.pdbx_description
1 polymer ?
#
loop_
_entity_poly.entity_id
_entity_poly.type
_entity_poly.pdbx_seq_one_letter_code
_entity_poly.pdbx_strand_id
1 'polypeptide(L)'
;MPKSKRDKKVSLTKTAKKGLELKQNLIEELRKCVDTYKYLFIFSVANMRNSKLKDIRNAWKHSRMFFGKNKVMMVALGRSPSDEYKDNLHQVSKRLRGEVGLLFTNRTKEEVNEWFTKYTEMDYARAGNKAAFTVSLDPGPLEQFPHSMEPQLRQLGLPTTLRRGVVTLLSDYEVCKEGDVLTPEQARILKLFGYEMAEFKVTIKYMWDSQSGRFQQMGDDLPESASESAEESDSEDDD
;
A
#
# COMPACT_ATOMS: atom_id res chain seq x y z
N MET A 1 33.22 32.60 3.97
CA MET A 1 33.46 31.31 3.27
C MET A 1 32.12 30.73 2.85
N PRO A 2 31.95 30.22 1.61
CA PRO A 2 30.73 29.52 1.22
C PRO A 2 30.53 28.28 2.10
N LYS A 3 29.32 28.06 2.64
CA LYS A 3 29.00 26.87 3.44
C LYS A 3 29.29 25.60 2.62
N SER A 4 30.01 24.65 3.20
CA SER A 4 30.23 23.32 2.60
C SER A 4 28.89 22.71 2.22
N LYS A 5 28.63 22.59 0.91
CA LYS A 5 27.43 21.96 0.35
C LYS A 5 27.86 20.70 -0.39
N ARG A 6 27.22 19.57 -0.10
CA ARG A 6 27.44 18.32 -0.84
C ARG A 6 27.04 18.52 -2.30
N ASP A 7 27.85 17.99 -3.20
CA ASP A 7 27.55 18.05 -4.62
C ASP A 7 26.22 17.31 -4.91
N LYS A 8 25.35 17.98 -5.67
CA LYS A 8 24.02 17.46 -5.99
C LYS A 8 24.08 16.85 -7.38
N LYS A 9 24.14 15.52 -7.44
CA LYS A 9 24.06 14.78 -8.71
C LYS A 9 22.76 15.12 -9.46
N VAL A 10 22.86 15.91 -10.53
CA VAL A 10 21.72 16.29 -11.37
C VAL A 10 21.45 15.19 -12.39
N SER A 11 20.23 14.64 -12.36
CA SER A 11 19.77 13.66 -13.35
C SER A 11 19.22 14.37 -14.59
N LEU A 12 19.63 13.91 -15.78
CA LEU A 12 19.16 14.43 -17.09
C LEU A 12 17.81 13.79 -17.53
N THR A 13 17.10 13.14 -16.62
CA THR A 13 15.79 12.52 -16.89
C THR A 13 14.75 13.54 -17.31
N LYS A 14 13.96 13.23 -18.34
CA LYS A 14 12.89 14.10 -18.89
C LYS A 14 11.63 14.20 -18.03
N THR A 15 11.62 13.64 -16.82
CA THR A 15 10.43 13.60 -15.97
C THR A 15 10.31 14.88 -15.15
N ALA A 16 9.35 15.74 -15.51
CA ALA A 16 9.04 16.95 -14.75
C ALA A 16 8.42 16.60 -13.38
N LYS A 17 8.68 17.44 -12.38
CA LYS A 17 8.05 17.32 -11.06
C LYS A 17 6.55 17.58 -11.19
N LYS A 18 5.73 16.65 -10.74
CA LYS A 18 4.29 16.84 -10.61
C LYS A 18 4.04 17.84 -9.46
N GLY A 19 3.54 19.02 -9.82
CA GLY A 19 3.39 20.16 -8.92
C GLY A 19 2.01 20.28 -8.28
N LEU A 20 1.67 21.51 -7.90
CA LEU A 20 0.38 21.88 -7.30
C LEU A 20 -0.82 21.55 -8.21
N GLU A 21 -0.65 21.72 -9.52
CA GLU A 21 -1.67 21.49 -10.54
C GLU A 21 -2.27 20.07 -10.48
N LEU A 22 -1.44 19.04 -10.29
CA LEU A 22 -1.94 17.67 -10.19
C LEU A 22 -2.78 17.45 -8.93
N LYS A 23 -2.49 18.17 -7.84
CA LYS A 23 -3.31 18.12 -6.62
C LYS A 23 -4.64 18.83 -6.82
N GLN A 24 -4.64 19.97 -7.52
CA GLN A 24 -5.86 20.71 -7.86
C GLN A 24 -6.76 19.88 -8.78
N ASN A 25 -6.19 19.28 -9.84
CA ASN A 25 -6.93 18.38 -10.74
C ASN A 25 -7.54 17.19 -9.99
N LEU A 26 -6.82 16.62 -9.03
CA LEU A 26 -7.33 15.55 -8.18
C LEU A 26 -8.53 16.00 -7.32
N ILE A 27 -8.47 17.21 -6.75
CA ILE A 27 -9.56 17.79 -5.96
C ILE A 27 -10.80 18.01 -6.83
N GLU A 28 -10.63 18.59 -8.01
CA GLU A 28 -11.73 18.81 -8.95
C GLU A 28 -12.36 17.50 -9.42
N GLU A 29 -11.55 16.50 -9.75
CA GLU A 29 -12.02 15.18 -10.17
C GLU A 29 -12.82 14.49 -9.06
N LEU A 30 -12.36 14.61 -7.81
CA LEU A 30 -13.03 14.03 -6.66
C LEU A 30 -14.39 14.70 -6.43
N ARG A 31 -14.47 16.03 -6.48
CA ARG A 31 -15.75 16.77 -6.37
C ARG A 31 -16.72 16.39 -7.50
N LYS A 32 -16.25 16.27 -8.74
CA LYS A 32 -17.06 15.77 -9.87
C LYS A 32 -17.61 14.37 -9.59
N CYS A 33 -16.84 13.48 -8.96
CA CYS A 33 -17.30 12.14 -8.60
C CYS A 33 -18.36 12.18 -7.49
N VAL A 34 -18.22 13.08 -6.50
CA VAL A 34 -19.22 13.30 -5.45
C VAL A 34 -20.58 13.73 -6.04
N ASP A 35 -20.57 14.42 -7.19
CA ASP A 35 -21.80 14.82 -7.90
C ASP A 35 -22.36 13.75 -8.83
N THR A 36 -21.49 12.91 -9.40
CA THR A 36 -21.87 11.92 -10.41
C THR A 36 -22.39 10.61 -9.79
N TYR A 37 -21.81 10.20 -8.65
CA TYR A 37 -22.08 8.89 -8.06
C TYR A 37 -23.01 8.96 -6.84
N LYS A 38 -23.81 7.91 -6.66
CA LYS A 38 -24.74 7.79 -5.53
C LYS A 38 -24.02 7.46 -4.23
N TYR A 39 -23.04 6.55 -4.27
CA TYR A 39 -22.36 6.07 -3.08
C TYR A 39 -20.86 6.37 -3.11
N LEU A 40 -20.33 6.67 -1.93
CA LEU A 40 -18.91 6.79 -1.65
C LEU A 40 -18.56 5.77 -0.56
N PHE A 41 -17.59 4.93 -0.83
CA PHE A 41 -17.04 3.97 0.14
C PHE A 41 -15.62 4.35 0.53
N ILE A 42 -15.30 4.16 1.81
CA ILE A 42 -13.91 4.15 2.29
C ILE A 42 -13.46 2.70 2.35
N PHE A 43 -12.34 2.41 1.69
CA PHE A 43 -11.71 1.10 1.75
C PHE A 43 -10.31 1.19 2.33
N SER A 44 -9.91 0.21 3.13
CA SER A 44 -8.52 0.00 3.53
C SER A 44 -7.88 -1.06 2.63
N VAL A 45 -6.58 -0.96 2.40
CA VAL A 45 -5.81 -1.95 1.63
C VAL A 45 -4.71 -2.51 2.51
N ALA A 46 -4.64 -3.83 2.62
CA ALA A 46 -3.50 -4.53 3.20
C ALA A 46 -2.52 -4.94 2.09
N ASN A 47 -1.21 -4.81 2.36
CA ASN A 47 -0.13 -5.22 1.46
C ASN A 47 -0.22 -4.61 0.05
N MET A 48 -0.43 -3.29 -0.02
CA MET A 48 -0.75 -2.58 -1.26
C MET A 48 0.29 -2.76 -2.39
N ARG A 49 -0.22 -3.11 -3.59
CA ARG A 49 0.53 -3.30 -4.83
C ARG A 49 -0.17 -2.60 -5.99
N ASN A 50 0.58 -1.75 -6.71
CA ASN A 50 0.01 -0.96 -7.81
C ASN A 50 -0.53 -1.80 -8.97
N SER A 51 0.03 -2.97 -9.23
CA SER A 51 -0.50 -3.93 -10.22
C SER A 51 -1.90 -4.39 -9.80
N LYS A 52 -2.03 -4.92 -8.59
CA LYS A 52 -3.30 -5.44 -8.05
C LYS A 52 -4.40 -4.39 -8.03
N LEU A 53 -4.10 -3.16 -7.61
CA LEU A 53 -5.09 -2.07 -7.65
C LEU A 53 -5.46 -1.65 -9.09
N LYS A 54 -4.56 -1.80 -10.07
CA LYS A 54 -4.94 -1.60 -11.49
C LYS A 54 -5.90 -2.69 -11.96
N ASP A 55 -5.71 -3.93 -11.52
CA ASP A 55 -6.59 -5.04 -11.86
C ASP A 55 -8.00 -4.82 -11.29
N ILE A 56 -8.09 -4.38 -10.04
CA ILE A 56 -9.38 -3.95 -9.44
C ILE A 56 -10.00 -2.80 -10.24
N ARG A 57 -9.23 -1.75 -10.57
CA ARG A 57 -9.74 -0.62 -11.38
C ARG A 57 -10.23 -1.07 -12.75
N ASN A 58 -9.60 -2.08 -13.34
CA ASN A 58 -10.01 -2.65 -14.62
C ASN A 58 -11.30 -3.49 -14.49
N ALA A 59 -11.50 -4.20 -13.39
CA ALA A 59 -12.75 -4.89 -13.08
C ALA A 59 -13.90 -3.90 -12.78
N TRP A 60 -13.58 -2.80 -12.10
CA TRP A 60 -14.53 -1.76 -11.66
C TRP A 60 -14.51 -0.50 -12.54
N LYS A 61 -14.37 -0.63 -13.86
CA LYS A 61 -14.33 0.52 -14.80
C LYS A 61 -15.53 1.47 -14.73
N HIS A 62 -16.69 0.95 -14.32
CA HIS A 62 -17.91 1.73 -14.13
C HIS A 62 -17.90 2.59 -12.86
N SER A 63 -16.92 2.38 -11.98
CA SER A 63 -16.73 3.07 -10.70
C SER A 63 -15.40 3.83 -10.70
N ARG A 64 -15.24 4.79 -9.79
CA ARG A 64 -14.01 5.58 -9.69
C ARG A 64 -13.30 5.35 -8.36
N MET A 65 -12.04 4.92 -8.42
CA MET A 65 -11.22 4.66 -7.23
C MET A 65 -10.07 5.66 -7.10
N PHE A 66 -10.03 6.34 -5.96
CA PHE A 66 -8.93 7.21 -5.57
C PHE A 66 -8.11 6.56 -4.46
N PHE A 67 -6.80 6.54 -4.64
CA PHE A 67 -5.84 6.06 -3.65
C PHE A 67 -4.64 7.01 -3.73
N GLY A 68 -4.67 8.05 -2.90
CA GLY A 68 -3.74 9.17 -2.94
C GLY A 68 -3.48 9.72 -1.55
N LYS A 69 -2.90 10.92 -1.46
CA LYS A 69 -2.59 11.51 -0.15
C LYS A 69 -3.88 11.86 0.59
N ASN A 70 -4.13 11.24 1.75
CA ASN A 70 -5.33 11.44 2.56
C ASN A 70 -5.63 12.92 2.81
N LYS A 71 -4.61 13.73 3.17
CA LYS A 71 -4.76 15.17 3.39
C LYS A 71 -5.36 15.92 2.19
N VAL A 72 -5.08 15.50 0.95
CA VAL A 72 -5.63 16.14 -0.27
C VAL A 72 -7.08 15.73 -0.47
N MET A 73 -7.40 14.44 -0.26
CA MET A 73 -8.77 13.94 -0.35
C MET A 73 -9.68 14.57 0.73
N MET A 74 -9.17 14.76 1.95
CA MET A 74 -9.89 15.46 3.02
C MET A 74 -10.21 16.92 2.68
N VAL A 75 -9.33 17.61 1.95
CA VAL A 75 -9.59 19.00 1.48
C VAL A 75 -10.64 19.01 0.38
N ALA A 76 -10.66 18.00 -0.48
CA ALA A 76 -11.65 17.91 -1.56
C ALA A 76 -13.08 17.72 -1.01
N LEU A 77 -13.21 16.87 0.02
CA LEU A 77 -14.47 16.53 0.70
C LEU A 77 -14.91 17.58 1.74
N GLY A 78 -13.95 18.25 2.38
CA GLY A 78 -14.15 19.19 3.49
C GLY A 78 -13.76 18.58 4.84
N ARG A 79 -13.11 19.37 5.69
CA ARG A 79 -12.59 18.91 7.00
C ARG A 79 -13.55 19.13 8.16
N SER A 80 -14.33 20.19 8.08
CA SER A 80 -15.32 20.60 9.08
C SER A 80 -16.71 20.69 8.44
N PRO A 81 -17.79 20.70 9.24
CA PRO A 81 -19.14 20.92 8.73
C PRO A 81 -19.31 22.26 8.00
N SER A 82 -18.46 23.26 8.29
CA SER A 82 -18.50 24.57 7.64
C SER A 82 -17.85 24.61 6.25
N ASP A 83 -17.01 23.63 5.94
CA ASP A 83 -16.20 23.54 4.70
C ASP A 83 -16.56 22.28 3.89
N GLU A 84 -17.65 21.60 4.26
CA GLU A 84 -18.06 20.39 3.58
C GLU A 84 -18.70 20.68 2.23
N TYR A 85 -18.34 19.86 1.24
CA TYR A 85 -18.90 20.02 -0.10
C TYR A 85 -20.36 19.56 -0.19
N LYS A 86 -20.73 18.55 0.61
CA LYS A 86 -22.09 18.03 0.77
C LYS A 86 -22.34 17.65 2.22
N ASP A 87 -23.61 17.54 2.57
CA ASP A 87 -24.05 17.20 3.92
C ASP A 87 -23.37 15.93 4.47
N ASN A 88 -22.84 16.04 5.69
CA ASN A 88 -22.16 14.98 6.43
C ASN A 88 -20.89 14.40 5.76
N LEU A 89 -20.38 15.01 4.69
CA LEU A 89 -19.21 14.53 3.97
C LEU A 89 -17.92 14.70 4.80
N HIS A 90 -17.90 15.66 5.75
CA HIS A 90 -16.81 15.80 6.70
C HIS A 90 -16.60 14.55 7.57
N GLN A 91 -17.62 13.71 7.76
CA GLN A 91 -17.49 12.44 8.50
C GLN A 91 -16.60 11.45 7.74
N VAL A 92 -16.70 11.42 6.41
CA VAL A 92 -15.82 10.62 5.54
C VAL A 92 -14.36 11.08 5.72
N SER A 93 -14.12 12.39 5.66
CA SER A 93 -12.78 12.97 5.82
C SER A 93 -12.11 12.58 7.15
N LYS A 94 -12.87 12.54 8.26
CA LYS A 94 -12.34 12.17 9.58
C LYS A 94 -11.80 10.73 9.63
N ARG A 95 -12.33 9.85 8.77
CA ARG A 95 -11.94 8.43 8.69
C ARG A 95 -10.82 8.14 7.67
N LEU A 96 -10.31 9.16 6.98
CA LEU A 96 -9.19 9.01 6.04
C LEU A 96 -7.83 8.94 6.75
N ARG A 97 -7.56 7.84 7.47
CA ARG A 97 -6.29 7.58 8.19
C ARG A 97 -5.69 6.25 7.75
N GLY A 98 -4.36 6.18 7.67
CA GLY A 98 -3.64 4.98 7.22
C GLY A 98 -3.72 4.73 5.70
N GLU A 99 -3.57 3.47 5.30
CA GLU A 99 -3.61 3.00 3.91
C GLU A 99 -5.05 2.84 3.40
N VAL A 100 -5.73 3.98 3.24
CA VAL A 100 -7.14 4.04 2.83
C VAL A 100 -7.34 4.77 1.51
N GLY A 101 -8.40 4.40 0.80
CA GLY A 101 -8.85 5.03 -0.44
C GLY A 101 -10.35 5.24 -0.49
N LEU A 102 -10.78 5.92 -1.55
CA LEU A 102 -12.18 6.24 -1.84
C LEU A 102 -12.64 5.50 -3.08
N LEU A 103 -13.80 4.85 -2.99
CA LEU A 103 -14.48 4.22 -4.12
C LEU A 103 -15.82 4.91 -4.33
N PHE A 104 -16.01 5.51 -5.50
CA PHE A 104 -17.27 6.10 -5.94
C PHE A 104 -17.97 5.12 -6.88
N THR A 105 -19.21 4.76 -6.57
CA THR A 105 -19.98 3.80 -7.36
C THR A 105 -21.49 4.02 -7.23
N ASN A 106 -22.22 3.47 -8.20
CA ASN A 106 -23.69 3.38 -8.17
C ASN A 106 -24.17 1.97 -7.77
N ARG A 107 -23.26 1.03 -7.52
CA ARG A 107 -23.54 -0.33 -7.06
C ARG A 107 -23.98 -0.36 -5.61
N THR A 108 -24.76 -1.36 -5.23
CA THR A 108 -25.27 -1.45 -3.85
C THR A 108 -24.18 -1.88 -2.88
N LYS A 109 -24.44 -1.65 -1.59
CA LYS A 109 -23.51 -1.99 -0.51
C LYS A 109 -23.22 -3.50 -0.47
N GLU A 110 -24.20 -4.33 -0.79
CA GLU A 110 -24.09 -5.80 -0.80
C GLU A 110 -23.18 -6.26 -1.94
N GLU A 111 -23.41 -5.75 -3.16
CA GLU A 111 -22.58 -6.07 -4.35
C GLU A 111 -21.11 -5.70 -4.11
N VAL A 112 -20.87 -4.51 -3.57
CA VAL A 112 -19.52 -4.03 -3.26
C VAL A 112 -18.87 -4.92 -2.20
N ASN A 113 -19.55 -5.16 -1.08
CA ASN A 113 -18.99 -5.94 0.01
C ASN A 113 -18.70 -7.40 -0.40
N GLU A 114 -19.60 -8.04 -1.13
CA GLU A 114 -19.41 -9.43 -1.59
C GLU A 114 -18.19 -9.55 -2.51
N TRP A 115 -18.04 -8.63 -3.47
CA TRP A 115 -16.95 -8.67 -4.42
C TRP A 115 -15.59 -8.44 -3.74
N PHE A 116 -15.48 -7.42 -2.90
CA PHE A 116 -14.22 -7.09 -2.22
C PHE A 116 -13.85 -8.12 -1.15
N THR A 117 -14.81 -8.81 -0.53
CA THR A 117 -14.53 -9.91 0.41
C THR A 117 -13.99 -11.14 -0.33
N LYS A 118 -14.48 -11.43 -1.54
CA LYS A 118 -13.98 -12.53 -2.37
C LYS A 118 -12.62 -12.24 -3.00
N TYR A 119 -12.31 -10.98 -3.30
CA TYR A 119 -11.07 -10.62 -3.97
C TYR A 119 -9.88 -10.59 -3.00
N THR A 120 -9.09 -11.66 -3.02
CA THR A 120 -7.81 -11.79 -2.30
C THR A 120 -6.78 -12.36 -3.25
N GLU A 121 -5.54 -11.86 -3.16
CA GLU A 121 -4.43 -12.37 -3.95
C GLU A 121 -3.15 -12.41 -3.12
N MET A 122 -2.37 -13.49 -3.27
CA MET A 122 -1.08 -13.62 -2.60
C MET A 122 0.02 -12.85 -3.36
N ASP A 123 1.02 -12.39 -2.62
CA ASP A 123 2.20 -11.70 -3.11
C ASP A 123 3.39 -11.98 -2.18
N TYR A 124 4.58 -11.60 -2.63
CA TYR A 124 5.80 -11.68 -1.84
C TYR A 124 5.81 -10.63 -0.73
N ALA A 125 6.14 -11.07 0.47
CA ALA A 125 6.35 -10.20 1.60
C ALA A 125 7.52 -9.23 1.38
N ARG A 126 7.49 -8.11 2.08
CA ARG A 126 8.54 -7.08 2.08
C ARG A 126 9.15 -6.97 3.48
N ALA A 127 10.25 -6.25 3.56
CA ALA A 127 10.82 -5.87 4.85
C ALA A 127 9.75 -5.19 5.71
N GLY A 128 9.67 -5.56 6.99
CA GLY A 128 8.67 -5.08 7.94
C GLY A 128 7.36 -5.87 7.97
N ASN A 129 7.08 -6.73 6.99
CA ASN A 129 5.95 -7.66 7.10
C ASN A 129 6.25 -8.77 8.12
N LYS A 130 5.19 -9.30 8.75
CA LYS A 130 5.31 -10.51 9.58
C LYS A 130 5.30 -11.75 8.68
N ALA A 131 6.16 -12.72 8.98
CA ALA A 131 6.17 -14.00 8.28
C ALA A 131 4.91 -14.80 8.59
N ALA A 132 4.22 -15.27 7.55
CA ALA A 132 3.00 -16.05 7.69
C ALA A 132 3.25 -17.50 8.14
N PHE A 133 4.43 -18.03 7.88
CA PHE A 133 4.87 -19.37 8.27
C PHE A 133 6.40 -19.44 8.28
N THR A 134 6.94 -20.44 8.96
CA THR A 134 8.39 -20.69 9.02
C THR A 134 8.93 -21.23 7.69
N VAL A 135 10.08 -20.71 7.24
CA VAL A 135 10.78 -21.21 6.04
C VAL A 135 12.22 -21.56 6.40
N SER A 136 12.57 -22.82 6.15
CA SER A 136 13.93 -23.35 6.19
C SER A 136 14.33 -23.91 4.83
N LEU A 137 15.60 -23.78 4.48
CA LEU A 137 16.18 -24.28 3.24
C LEU A 137 17.16 -25.41 3.56
N ASP A 138 16.96 -26.55 2.92
CA ASP A 138 17.83 -27.73 3.07
C ASP A 138 19.11 -27.58 2.22
N PRO A 139 20.26 -28.13 2.67
CA PRO A 139 21.50 -28.11 1.92
C PRO A 139 21.37 -28.90 0.62
N GLY A 140 21.92 -28.37 -0.46
CA GLY A 140 21.82 -29.01 -1.77
C GLY A 140 22.04 -28.06 -2.94
N PRO A 141 22.05 -28.59 -4.18
CA PRO A 141 22.14 -27.78 -5.38
C PRO A 141 20.87 -26.94 -5.57
N LEU A 142 21.05 -25.64 -5.82
CA LEU A 142 19.99 -24.67 -6.13
C LEU A 142 19.95 -24.42 -7.64
N GLU A 143 19.49 -25.41 -8.39
CA GLU A 143 19.49 -25.40 -9.87
C GLU A 143 18.59 -24.32 -10.48
N GLN A 144 17.64 -23.78 -9.72
CA GLN A 144 16.77 -22.69 -10.13
C GLN A 144 17.52 -21.36 -10.33
N PHE A 145 18.75 -21.24 -9.81
CA PHE A 145 19.54 -20.01 -9.92
C PHE A 145 20.72 -20.17 -10.88
N PRO A 146 20.96 -19.18 -11.77
CA PRO A 146 22.16 -19.19 -12.58
C PRO A 146 23.40 -18.93 -11.71
N HIS A 147 24.56 -19.45 -12.13
CA HIS A 147 25.83 -19.31 -11.43
C HIS A 147 26.21 -17.85 -11.10
N SER A 148 25.77 -16.89 -11.92
CA SER A 148 26.02 -15.46 -11.73
C SER A 148 25.29 -14.85 -10.53
N MET A 149 24.23 -15.50 -10.03
CA MET A 149 23.51 -15.04 -8.83
C MET A 149 24.14 -15.50 -7.53
N GLU A 150 25.13 -16.39 -7.57
CA GLU A 150 25.76 -16.91 -6.36
C GLU A 150 26.35 -15.80 -5.45
N PRO A 151 27.07 -14.79 -5.96
CA PRO A 151 27.57 -13.70 -5.11
C PRO A 151 26.44 -12.90 -4.47
N GLN A 152 25.31 -12.74 -5.16
CA GLN A 152 24.14 -12.05 -4.62
C GLN A 152 23.48 -12.87 -3.50
N LEU A 153 23.32 -14.19 -3.67
CA LEU A 153 22.77 -15.08 -2.64
C LEU A 153 23.65 -15.07 -1.38
N ARG A 154 24.97 -15.11 -1.56
CA ARG A 154 25.93 -14.99 -0.46
C ARG A 154 25.82 -13.64 0.26
N GLN A 155 25.66 -12.53 -0.48
CA GLN A 155 25.47 -11.20 0.10
C GLN A 155 24.18 -11.10 0.94
N LEU A 156 23.16 -11.89 0.62
CA LEU A 156 21.92 -11.98 1.41
C LEU A 156 22.06 -12.85 2.67
N GLY A 157 23.25 -13.43 2.92
CA GLY A 157 23.54 -14.24 4.09
C GLY A 157 23.41 -15.75 3.88
N LEU A 158 23.04 -16.21 2.68
CA LEU A 158 22.95 -17.65 2.40
C LEU A 158 24.36 -18.28 2.33
N PRO A 159 24.60 -19.40 3.02
CA PRO A 159 25.87 -20.12 2.95
C PRO A 159 26.00 -20.90 1.63
N THR A 160 26.23 -20.19 0.52
CA THR A 160 26.34 -20.79 -0.83
C THR A 160 27.78 -20.88 -1.34
N THR A 161 28.02 -21.85 -2.22
CA THR A 161 29.23 -21.94 -3.03
C THR A 161 28.93 -22.49 -4.43
N LEU A 162 29.82 -22.29 -5.39
CA LEU A 162 29.74 -22.89 -6.71
C LEU A 162 30.40 -24.28 -6.68
N ARG A 163 29.62 -25.34 -6.86
CA ARG A 163 30.13 -26.70 -7.10
C ARG A 163 29.87 -27.10 -8.54
N ARG A 164 30.95 -27.27 -9.32
CA ARG A 164 30.88 -27.63 -10.75
C ARG A 164 29.95 -26.69 -11.57
N GLY A 165 29.98 -25.39 -11.24
CA GLY A 165 29.16 -24.38 -11.92
C GLY A 165 27.71 -24.29 -11.46
N VAL A 166 27.28 -25.09 -10.48
CA VAL A 166 25.94 -25.03 -9.88
C VAL A 166 26.02 -24.38 -8.50
N VAL A 167 25.11 -23.45 -8.21
CA VAL A 167 24.98 -22.84 -6.88
C VAL A 167 24.55 -23.93 -5.90
N THR A 168 25.28 -24.12 -4.81
CA THR A 168 24.98 -25.16 -3.81
C THR A 168 24.92 -24.52 -2.43
N LEU A 169 23.83 -24.75 -1.69
CA LEU A 169 23.69 -24.41 -0.28
C LEU A 169 24.48 -25.41 0.57
N LEU A 170 25.33 -24.91 1.46
CA LEU A 170 26.29 -25.74 2.21
C LEU A 170 25.71 -26.38 3.48
N SER A 171 24.74 -25.72 4.10
CA SER A 171 24.11 -26.15 5.36
C SER A 171 22.65 -25.74 5.37
N ASP A 172 21.88 -26.32 6.30
CA ASP A 172 20.53 -25.84 6.58
C ASP A 172 20.56 -24.34 6.89
N TYR A 173 19.56 -23.61 6.39
CA TYR A 173 19.41 -22.18 6.63
C TYR A 173 17.96 -21.84 6.94
N GLU A 174 17.70 -21.35 8.14
CA GLU A 174 16.40 -20.82 8.53
C GLU A 174 16.27 -19.38 8.01
N VAL A 175 15.33 -19.15 7.10
CA VAL A 175 15.10 -17.83 6.52
C VAL A 175 14.30 -16.97 7.50
N CYS A 176 13.20 -17.49 8.05
CA CYS A 176 12.35 -16.81 9.03
C CYS A 176 11.48 -17.80 9.80
N LYS A 177 11.04 -17.43 11.00
CA LYS A 177 9.99 -18.14 11.75
C LYS A 177 8.65 -17.44 11.59
N GLU A 178 7.57 -18.20 11.73
CA GLU A 178 6.22 -17.64 11.79
C GLU A 178 6.11 -16.52 12.83
N GLY A 179 5.53 -15.39 12.43
CA GLY A 179 5.34 -14.21 13.27
C GLY A 179 6.51 -13.21 13.28
N ASP A 180 7.70 -13.59 12.81
CA ASP A 180 8.87 -12.71 12.78
C ASP A 180 8.68 -11.53 11.82
N VAL A 181 9.21 -10.36 12.19
CA VAL A 181 9.28 -9.20 11.31
C VAL A 181 10.43 -9.38 10.33
N LEU A 182 10.12 -9.50 9.04
CA LEU A 182 11.08 -9.81 8.00
C LEU A 182 12.08 -8.66 7.77
N THR A 183 13.37 -9.00 7.68
CA THR A 183 14.42 -8.08 7.22
C THR A 183 14.40 -7.91 5.69
N PRO A 184 15.06 -6.89 5.13
CA PRO A 184 15.22 -6.75 3.68
C PRO A 184 15.86 -7.95 3.00
N GLU A 185 16.84 -8.59 3.65
CA GLU A 185 17.54 -9.78 3.16
C GLU A 185 16.60 -10.98 3.14
N GLN A 186 15.88 -11.25 4.25
CA GLN A 186 14.92 -12.34 4.35
C GLN A 186 13.80 -12.20 3.32
N ALA A 187 13.19 -11.02 3.20
CA ALA A 187 12.14 -10.77 2.20
C ALA A 187 12.65 -10.97 0.77
N ARG A 188 13.91 -10.62 0.49
CA ARG A 188 14.52 -10.85 -0.82
C ARG A 188 14.80 -12.34 -1.08
N ILE A 189 15.27 -13.08 -0.07
CA ILE A 189 15.41 -14.54 -0.16
C ILE A 189 14.05 -15.18 -0.45
N LEU A 190 13.02 -14.89 0.35
CA LEU A 190 11.68 -15.42 0.16
C LEU A 190 11.15 -15.17 -1.25
N LYS A 191 11.33 -13.95 -1.78
CA LYS A 191 10.96 -13.62 -3.15
C LYS A 191 11.74 -14.42 -4.21
N LEU A 192 13.05 -14.58 -4.04
CA LEU A 192 13.88 -15.35 -4.97
C LEU A 192 13.49 -16.82 -5.02
N PHE A 193 13.09 -17.39 -3.88
CA PHE A 193 12.63 -18.77 -3.75
C PHE A 193 11.13 -18.94 -4.03
N GLY A 194 10.39 -17.86 -4.32
CA GLY A 194 8.99 -17.95 -4.72
C GLY A 194 7.99 -18.09 -3.57
N TYR A 195 8.38 -17.82 -2.32
CA TYR A 195 7.48 -17.87 -1.17
C TYR A 195 6.62 -16.61 -1.07
N GLU A 196 5.35 -16.73 -1.42
CA GLU A 196 4.35 -15.69 -1.24
C GLU A 196 3.78 -15.75 0.19
N MET A 197 3.90 -14.64 0.93
CA MET A 197 3.58 -14.55 2.36
C MET A 197 2.78 -13.29 2.72
N ALA A 198 2.45 -12.46 1.73
CA ALA A 198 1.67 -11.24 1.93
C ALA A 198 0.36 -11.36 1.16
N GLU A 199 -0.75 -11.37 1.89
CA GLU A 199 -2.08 -11.33 1.30
C GLU A 199 -2.45 -9.89 0.95
N PHE A 200 -2.65 -9.59 -0.33
CA PHE A 200 -3.29 -8.37 -0.78
C PHE A 200 -4.80 -8.50 -0.54
N LYS A 201 -5.34 -7.59 0.27
CA LYS A 201 -6.76 -7.58 0.64
C LYS A 201 -7.31 -6.17 0.71
N VAL A 202 -8.50 -5.96 0.18
CA VAL A 202 -9.23 -4.69 0.27
C VAL A 202 -10.44 -4.89 1.17
N THR A 203 -10.56 -4.05 2.19
CA THR A 203 -11.68 -4.11 3.14
C THR A 203 -12.49 -2.83 3.07
N ILE A 204 -13.81 -2.95 2.86
CA ILE A 204 -14.73 -1.81 2.87
C ILE A 204 -15.05 -1.49 4.33
N LYS A 205 -14.78 -0.26 4.75
CA LYS A 205 -14.88 0.17 6.16
C LYS A 205 -16.09 1.08 6.41
N TYR A 206 -16.39 1.97 5.48
CA TYR A 206 -17.47 2.95 5.63
C TYR A 206 -18.16 3.21 4.30
N MET A 207 -19.41 3.68 4.37
CA MET A 207 -20.23 4.09 3.24
C MET A 207 -20.90 5.44 3.55
N TRP A 208 -20.95 6.31 2.55
CA TRP A 208 -21.73 7.55 2.52
C TRP A 208 -22.66 7.54 1.31
N ASP A 209 -23.92 7.93 1.52
CA ASP A 209 -24.94 8.07 0.47
C ASP A 209 -25.20 9.54 0.15
N SER A 210 -25.03 9.90 -1.12
CA SER A 210 -25.13 11.28 -1.58
C SER A 210 -26.54 11.86 -1.57
N GLN A 211 -27.58 11.00 -1.60
CA GLN A 211 -28.97 11.46 -1.59
C GLN A 211 -29.48 11.69 -0.18
N SER A 212 -29.10 10.83 0.77
CA SER A 212 -29.58 10.89 2.15
C SER A 212 -28.61 11.58 3.12
N GLY A 213 -27.37 11.85 2.70
CA GLY A 213 -26.31 12.34 3.59
C GLY A 213 -25.87 11.30 4.63
N ARG A 214 -26.40 10.07 4.57
CA ARG A 214 -26.22 9.08 5.63
C ARG A 214 -24.82 8.45 5.56
N PHE A 215 -24.07 8.57 6.65
CA PHE A 215 -22.79 7.89 6.86
C PHE A 215 -22.98 6.64 7.71
N GLN A 216 -22.42 5.50 7.28
CA GLN A 216 -22.54 4.20 7.95
C GLN A 216 -21.18 3.48 7.95
N GLN A 217 -20.90 2.77 9.04
CA GLN A 217 -19.77 1.84 9.11
C GLN A 217 -20.19 0.50 8.51
N MET A 218 -19.27 -0.12 7.78
CA MET A 218 -19.44 -1.39 7.10
C MET A 218 -18.50 -2.41 7.78
N GLY A 219 -19.09 -3.37 8.50
CA GLY A 219 -18.37 -4.43 9.22
C GLY A 219 -17.90 -4.05 10.64
N ASP A 220 -17.53 -5.08 11.41
CA ASP A 220 -16.93 -4.94 12.74
C ASP A 220 -15.46 -4.51 12.59
N ASP A 221 -15.15 -3.25 12.89
CA ASP A 221 -13.76 -2.88 13.22
C ASP A 221 -13.44 -3.49 14.59
N LEU A 222 -12.67 -4.58 14.61
CA LEU A 222 -11.77 -4.81 15.74
C LEU A 222 -10.78 -3.63 15.77
N PRO A 223 -10.60 -2.95 16.92
CA PRO A 223 -9.78 -1.75 17.00
C PRO A 223 -8.35 -2.07 16.57
N GLU A 224 -7.86 -1.36 15.55
CA GLU A 224 -6.43 -1.27 15.26
C GLU A 224 -5.74 -0.75 16.52
N SER A 225 -4.92 -1.60 17.13
CA SER A 225 -3.97 -1.20 18.17
C SER A 225 -3.18 0.00 17.68
N ALA A 226 -3.30 1.12 18.40
CA ALA A 226 -2.59 2.35 18.12
C ALA A 226 -1.08 2.07 18.01
N SER A 227 -0.54 2.14 16.79
CA SER A 227 0.88 2.42 16.61
C SER A 227 1.07 3.91 16.87
N GLU A 228 1.27 4.26 18.14
CA GLU A 228 1.92 5.51 18.51
C GLU A 228 3.33 5.50 17.92
N SER A 229 3.54 6.34 16.92
CA SER A 229 4.88 6.79 16.56
C SER A 229 4.82 8.28 16.26
N ALA A 230 5.17 9.01 17.32
CA ALA A 230 5.80 10.32 17.39
C ALA A 230 5.25 11.45 16.50
N GLU A 231 4.65 12.40 17.21
CA GLU A 231 4.62 13.81 16.83
C GLU A 231 6.03 14.29 16.47
N GLU A 232 6.28 14.59 15.20
CA GLU A 232 7.26 15.62 14.85
C GLU A 232 6.52 16.95 14.78
N SER A 233 6.71 17.74 15.84
CA SER A 233 6.49 19.17 15.87
C SER A 233 7.38 19.82 14.80
N ASP A 234 6.80 20.19 13.66
CA ASP A 234 7.44 21.13 12.74
C ASP A 234 7.12 22.52 13.29
N SER A 235 8.05 23.05 14.06
CA SER A 235 8.07 24.44 14.50
C SER A 235 8.17 25.33 13.26
N GLU A 236 7.15 26.15 13.07
CA GLU A 236 7.20 27.35 12.24
C GLU A 236 8.32 28.26 12.76
N ASP A 237 9.42 28.37 12.02
CA ASP A 237 10.31 29.53 12.09
C ASP A 237 9.94 30.44 10.92
N ASP A 238 9.13 31.45 11.24
CA ASP A 238 9.09 32.73 10.55
C ASP A 238 10.40 33.47 10.85
N ASP A 239 11.25 33.63 9.83
CA ASP A 239 12.03 34.86 9.50
C ASP A 239 12.87 34.66 8.22
#